data_AF-A0A960EQB8-F1
#
_entry.id   AF-A0A960EQB8-F1
#
_cell.length_a   1.000
_cell.length_b   1.000
_cell.length_c   1.000
_cell.angle_alpha   90.00
_cell.angle_beta   90.00
_cell.angle_gamma   90.00
#
_symmetry.space_group_name_H-M   'P 1'
#
loop_
_entity.id
_entity.type
_entity.pdbx_description
1 polymer ?
#
loop_
_entity_poly.entity_id
_entity_poly.type
_entity_poly.pdbx_seq_one_letter_code
_entity_poly.pdbx_strand_id
1 'polypeptide(L)'
;MSSPPRDRLRELLDAVLGEGSDAPASGTRVRLSDLASSAHSSMFHFARQVAAATGEAPVELRRRVTLERAAWRLGEGASVTDVAFEAGYDSVDGFARAFRRAYGCAPSAHRGNGRNGHWLPAPNGLHFHAPGGLYLSSATVPPVGSAGEVVALLVHHDLDDVDRLLTAATALTPDAYRALRLPGHRTMEWGEPAESLSAVLRHLVLDKLQWLAAIDGEDAPNLEGDELADLTAWHNEIAPRWLALMREIDREQRWNDSIVDALCDPPESFRLSEIVAHVVTFSAHYRQIARWMLADAGVARVLTGPLDPDPIIWHRRSGGPL
;
A
#
# COMPACT_ATOMS: atom_id res chain seq x y z
N MET A 1 -2.74 17.93 17.08
CA MET A 1 -2.06 16.89 16.27
C MET A 1 -2.15 15.61 17.06
N SER A 2 -3.12 14.73 16.77
CA SER A 2 -3.11 13.39 17.38
C SER A 2 -2.06 12.57 16.64
N SER A 3 -1.02 12.15 17.36
CA SER A 3 -0.01 11.25 16.80
C SER A 3 -0.68 10.00 16.24
N PRO A 4 -0.22 9.47 15.09
CA PRO A 4 -0.69 8.18 14.60
C PRO A 4 -0.52 7.11 15.69
N PRO A 5 -1.38 6.08 15.73
CA PRO A 5 -1.22 4.98 16.67
C PRO A 5 0.21 4.43 16.55
N ARG A 6 0.91 4.35 17.68
CA ARG A 6 2.29 3.87 17.73
C ARG A 6 2.34 2.44 17.22
N ASP A 7 3.04 2.22 16.11
CA ASP A 7 3.32 0.88 15.60
C ASP A 7 4.36 0.22 16.51
N ARG A 8 3.83 -0.45 17.55
CA ARG A 8 4.65 -1.04 18.61
C ARG A 8 5.58 -2.12 18.09
N LEU A 9 5.17 -2.84 17.04
CA LEU A 9 6.01 -3.83 16.38
C LEU A 9 7.18 -3.15 15.67
N ARG A 10 6.92 -2.08 14.92
CA ARG A 10 7.97 -1.27 14.31
C ARG A 10 8.95 -0.70 15.32
N GLU A 11 8.48 -0.14 16.44
CA GLU A 11 9.37 0.37 17.52
C GLU A 11 10.30 -0.74 18.07
N LEU A 12 9.77 -1.96 18.25
CA LEU A 12 10.56 -3.10 18.71
C LEU A 12 11.56 -3.55 17.63
N LEU A 13 11.17 -3.57 16.36
CA LEU A 13 12.05 -3.93 15.25
C LEU A 13 13.16 -2.88 15.05
N ASP A 14 12.85 -1.59 15.10
CA ASP A 14 13.80 -0.49 15.03
C ASP A 14 14.84 -0.60 16.16
N ALA A 15 14.40 -0.94 17.37
CA ALA A 15 15.27 -1.19 18.51
C ALA A 15 16.18 -2.40 18.29
N VAL A 16 15.67 -3.51 17.75
CA VAL A 16 16.44 -4.73 17.43
C VAL A 16 17.50 -4.45 16.37
N LEU A 17 17.11 -3.75 15.30
CA LEU A 17 17.93 -3.52 14.11
C LEU A 17 18.88 -2.33 14.24
N GLY A 18 18.62 -1.42 15.19
CA GLY A 18 19.45 -0.25 15.45
C GLY A 18 19.27 0.87 14.42
N GLU A 19 18.06 1.05 13.89
CA GLU A 19 17.74 2.03 12.83
C GLU A 19 17.09 3.34 13.35
N GLY A 20 17.13 3.58 14.67
CA GLY A 20 16.63 4.80 15.31
C GLY A 20 17.71 5.85 15.63
N SER A 21 17.30 7.09 15.91
CA SER A 21 18.18 8.25 16.19
C SER A 21 19.14 8.09 17.38
N ASP A 22 18.89 7.12 18.26
CA ASP A 22 19.69 6.83 19.46
C ASP A 22 20.47 5.50 19.37
N ALA A 23 20.69 4.99 18.15
CA ALA A 23 21.40 3.73 17.95
C ALA A 23 22.87 3.82 18.44
N PRO A 24 23.39 2.79 19.16
CA PRO A 24 24.80 2.74 19.51
C PRO A 24 25.66 2.72 18.25
N ALA A 25 26.77 3.45 18.28
CA ALA A 25 27.71 3.56 17.17
C ALA A 25 28.09 2.18 16.61
N SER A 26 28.08 2.06 15.28
CA SER A 26 28.47 0.86 14.54
C SER A 26 29.83 0.34 15.01
N GLY A 27 29.88 -0.92 15.44
CA GLY A 27 31.12 -1.59 15.89
C GLY A 27 31.14 -2.13 17.32
N THR A 28 30.06 -2.02 18.10
CA THR A 28 29.99 -2.65 19.44
C THR A 28 29.11 -3.89 19.42
N ARG A 29 29.56 -4.98 20.05
CA ARG A 29 28.75 -6.18 20.32
C ARG A 29 27.46 -5.81 21.04
N VAL A 30 26.37 -5.67 20.29
CA VAL A 30 25.10 -5.22 20.86
C VAL A 30 24.52 -6.29 21.75
N ARG A 31 24.39 -5.96 23.04
CA ARG A 31 23.82 -6.84 24.05
C ARG A 31 22.32 -6.63 24.10
N LEU A 32 21.60 -7.67 24.54
CA LEU A 32 20.16 -7.58 24.77
C LEU A 32 19.78 -6.44 25.74
N SER A 33 20.67 -6.09 26.67
CA SER A 33 20.51 -4.91 27.55
C SER A 33 20.39 -3.62 26.77
N ASP A 34 21.18 -3.47 25.70
CA ASP A 34 21.29 -2.23 24.94
C ASP A 34 20.04 -2.06 24.07
N LEU A 35 19.57 -3.15 23.45
CA LEU A 35 18.30 -3.21 22.69
C LEU A 35 17.08 -2.93 23.57
N ALA A 36 17.06 -3.47 24.80
CA ALA A 36 15.96 -3.26 25.72
C ALA A 36 15.93 -1.80 26.24
N SER A 37 17.11 -1.22 26.47
CA SER A 37 17.27 0.15 26.94
C SER A 37 16.80 1.16 25.89
N SER A 38 17.12 0.96 24.60
CA SER A 38 16.63 1.82 23.52
C SER A 38 15.10 1.78 23.37
N ALA A 39 14.48 0.65 23.71
CA ALA A 39 13.02 0.49 23.73
C ALA A 39 12.36 0.90 25.07
N HIS A 40 13.11 1.48 26.02
CA HIS A 40 12.64 1.83 27.36
C HIS A 40 11.96 0.66 28.09
N SER A 41 12.49 -0.56 27.91
CA SER A 41 11.93 -1.80 28.45
C SER A 41 12.98 -2.57 29.25
N SER A 42 12.53 -3.38 30.22
CA SER A 42 13.42 -4.36 30.84
C SER A 42 13.84 -5.42 29.83
N MET A 43 15.02 -6.02 30.00
CA MET A 43 15.55 -7.08 29.12
C MET A 43 14.57 -8.25 28.97
N PHE A 44 13.98 -8.69 30.09
CA PHE A 44 13.03 -9.80 30.12
C PHE A 44 11.75 -9.47 29.33
N HIS A 45 11.19 -8.28 29.56
CA HIS A 45 9.96 -7.86 28.90
C HIS A 45 10.19 -7.57 27.41
N PHE A 46 11.34 -7.02 27.04
CA PHE A 46 11.72 -6.78 25.65
C PHE A 46 11.89 -8.08 24.87
N ALA A 47 12.69 -9.02 25.41
CA ALA A 47 12.93 -10.31 24.77
C ALA A 47 11.64 -11.11 24.56
N ARG A 48 10.75 -11.10 25.57
CA ARG A 48 9.45 -11.77 25.48
C ARG A 48 8.54 -11.11 24.45
N GLN A 49 8.47 -9.79 24.39
CA GLN A 49 7.61 -9.09 23.42
C GLN A 49 8.09 -9.30 21.98
N VAL A 50 9.39 -9.16 21.72
CA VAL A 50 9.95 -9.40 20.39
C VAL A 50 9.73 -10.85 19.99
N ALA A 51 10.08 -11.82 20.84
CA ALA A 51 9.92 -13.24 20.51
C ALA A 51 8.44 -13.64 20.34
N ALA A 52 7.52 -13.04 21.09
CA ALA A 52 6.09 -13.27 20.91
C ALA A 52 5.56 -12.68 19.60
N ALA A 53 6.07 -11.51 19.20
CA ALA A 53 5.60 -10.82 17.99
C ALA A 53 6.25 -11.33 16.70
N THR A 54 7.51 -11.79 16.78
CA THR A 54 8.31 -12.20 15.62
C THR A 54 8.67 -13.68 15.63
N GLY A 55 8.27 -14.47 16.62
CA GLY A 55 8.66 -15.88 16.71
C GLY A 55 10.17 -16.14 16.83
N GLU A 56 10.99 -15.10 17.00
CA GLU A 56 12.45 -15.17 16.96
C GLU A 56 13.06 -14.34 18.09
N ALA A 57 14.10 -14.88 18.74
CA ALA A 57 14.78 -14.15 19.80
C ALA A 57 15.46 -12.88 19.24
N PRO A 58 15.39 -11.72 19.95
CA PRO A 58 15.88 -10.44 19.42
C PRO A 58 17.32 -10.46 18.88
N VAL A 59 18.22 -11.15 19.58
CA VAL A 59 19.63 -11.25 19.20
C VAL A 59 19.82 -12.10 17.94
N GLU A 60 19.05 -13.19 17.79
CA GLU A 60 19.10 -14.05 16.61
C GLU A 60 18.49 -13.32 15.39
N LEU A 61 17.36 -12.64 15.58
CA LEU A 61 16.73 -11.82 14.54
C LEU A 61 17.70 -10.76 14.01
N ARG A 62 18.31 -9.96 14.90
CA ARG A 62 19.31 -8.96 14.51
C ARG A 62 20.45 -9.61 13.75
N ARG A 63 21.05 -10.66 14.30
CA ARG A 63 22.20 -11.33 13.72
C ARG A 63 21.89 -11.87 12.32
N ARG A 64 20.71 -12.47 12.13
CA ARG A 64 20.25 -12.98 10.84
C ARG A 64 20.09 -11.84 9.83
N VAL A 65 19.31 -10.80 10.14
CA VAL A 65 19.07 -9.64 9.25
C VAL A 65 20.38 -8.91 8.90
N THR A 66 21.31 -8.77 9.86
CA THR A 66 22.65 -8.21 9.62
C THR A 66 23.46 -9.06 8.64
N LEU A 67 23.40 -10.40 8.77
CA LEU A 67 24.09 -11.31 7.85
C LEU A 67 23.43 -11.36 6.46
N GLU A 68 22.11 -11.19 6.35
CA GLU A 68 21.40 -11.03 5.07
C GLU A 68 21.83 -9.73 4.35
N ARG A 69 21.93 -8.61 5.08
CA ARG A 69 22.50 -7.36 4.56
C ARG A 69 23.94 -7.52 4.07
N ALA A 70 24.77 -8.20 4.86
CA ALA A 70 26.16 -8.47 4.51
C ALA A 70 26.28 -9.32 3.24
N ALA A 71 25.47 -10.38 3.11
CA ALA A 71 25.45 -11.24 1.94
C ALA A 71 25.02 -10.48 0.68
N TRP A 72 23.99 -9.63 0.78
CA TRP A 72 23.58 -8.76 -0.34
C TRP A 72 24.73 -7.87 -0.81
N ARG A 73 25.41 -7.17 0.11
CA ARG A 73 26.54 -6.30 -0.24
C ARG A 73 27.72 -7.03 -0.86
N LEU A 74 28.02 -8.23 -0.39
CA LEU A 74 29.06 -9.08 -0.99
C LEU A 74 28.68 -9.51 -2.42
N GLY A 75 27.39 -9.78 -2.66
CA GLY A 75 26.86 -10.03 -4.01
C GLY A 75 27.03 -8.82 -4.95
N GLU A 76 26.87 -7.61 -4.43
CA GLU A 76 27.12 -6.35 -5.16
C GLU A 76 28.63 -6.00 -5.32
N GLY A 77 29.54 -6.86 -4.81
CA GLY A 77 30.98 -6.69 -4.97
C GLY A 77 31.67 -5.84 -3.90
N ALA A 78 31.00 -5.54 -2.78
CA ALA A 78 31.64 -4.87 -1.65
C ALA A 78 32.78 -5.71 -1.05
N SER A 79 33.80 -5.05 -0.49
CA SER A 79 34.92 -5.77 0.12
C SER A 79 34.47 -6.50 1.39
N VAL A 80 35.05 -7.68 1.63
CA VAL A 80 34.76 -8.48 2.84
C VAL A 80 35.09 -7.70 4.12
N THR A 81 36.15 -6.90 4.08
CA THR A 81 36.61 -6.09 5.20
C THR A 81 35.58 -5.03 5.57
N ASP A 82 35.12 -4.26 4.59
CA ASP A 82 34.15 -3.17 4.83
C ASP A 82 32.84 -3.76 5.34
N VAL A 83 32.35 -4.82 4.70
CA VAL A 83 31.12 -5.52 5.10
C VAL A 83 31.23 -6.07 6.53
N ALA A 84 32.37 -6.59 6.94
CA ALA A 84 32.56 -7.12 8.29
C ALA A 84 32.41 -6.02 9.37
N PHE A 85 33.06 -4.88 9.18
CA PHE A 85 33.01 -3.78 10.14
C PHE A 85 31.65 -3.11 10.16
N GLU A 86 31.02 -2.93 9.00
CA GLU A 86 29.67 -2.40 8.92
C GLU A 86 28.61 -3.32 9.54
N ALA A 87 28.83 -4.64 9.46
CA ALA A 87 28.01 -5.63 10.16
C ALA A 87 28.26 -5.66 11.68
N GLY A 88 29.15 -4.80 12.20
CA GLY A 88 29.43 -4.66 13.64
C GLY A 88 30.35 -5.75 14.21
N TYR A 89 31.20 -6.37 13.40
CA TYR A 89 32.20 -7.34 13.87
C TYR A 89 33.55 -6.66 14.17
N ASP A 90 34.15 -7.00 15.31
CA ASP A 90 35.48 -6.50 15.73
C ASP A 90 36.64 -7.05 14.86
N SER A 91 36.38 -8.07 14.04
CA SER A 91 37.38 -8.69 13.18
C SER A 91 36.76 -9.37 11.96
N VAL A 92 37.48 -9.33 10.84
CA VAL A 92 37.12 -10.02 9.60
C VAL A 92 37.03 -11.54 9.81
N ASP A 93 37.90 -12.13 10.64
CA ASP A 93 37.85 -13.56 10.98
C ASP A 93 36.61 -13.93 11.82
N GLY A 94 36.18 -13.02 12.70
CA GLY A 94 34.93 -13.16 13.44
C GLY A 94 33.72 -13.20 12.51
N PHE A 95 33.67 -12.23 11.59
CA PHE A 95 32.63 -12.16 10.56
C PHE A 95 32.64 -13.40 9.65
N ALA A 96 33.79 -13.80 9.12
CA ALA A 96 33.91 -14.92 8.19
C ALA A 96 33.42 -16.25 8.81
N ARG A 97 33.68 -16.48 10.10
CA ARG A 97 33.16 -17.66 10.83
C ARG A 97 31.64 -17.60 10.99
N ALA A 98 31.09 -16.44 11.34
CA ALA A 98 29.66 -16.26 11.49
C ALA A 98 28.92 -16.40 10.15
N PHE A 99 29.47 -15.80 9.10
CA PHE A 99 28.96 -15.87 7.73
C PHE A 99 28.98 -17.30 7.20
N ARG A 100 30.10 -18.01 7.33
CA ARG A 100 30.21 -19.41 6.89
C ARG A 100 29.23 -20.32 7.62
N ARG A 101 28.98 -20.08 8.90
CA ARG A 101 27.97 -20.83 9.66
C ARG A 101 26.56 -20.61 9.10
N ALA A 102 26.26 -19.41 8.62
CA ALA A 102 24.94 -19.06 8.09
C ALA A 102 24.74 -19.51 6.64
N TYR A 103 25.72 -19.27 5.77
CA TYR A 103 25.60 -19.48 4.32
C TYR A 103 26.30 -20.73 3.78
N GLY A 104 27.05 -21.44 4.62
CA GLY A 104 27.81 -22.63 4.22
C GLY A 104 29.07 -22.34 3.37
N CYS A 105 29.32 -21.08 2.98
CA CYS A 105 30.48 -20.68 2.17
C CYS A 105 31.27 -19.52 2.80
N ALA A 106 32.48 -19.26 2.29
CA ALA A 106 33.24 -18.09 2.70
C ALA A 106 32.60 -16.80 2.15
N PRO A 107 32.70 -15.65 2.85
CA PRO A 107 32.19 -14.37 2.34
C PRO A 107 32.65 -14.03 0.93
N SER A 108 33.94 -14.26 0.62
CA SER A 108 34.53 -14.01 -0.70
C SER A 108 34.02 -14.94 -1.81
N ALA A 109 33.41 -16.07 -1.44
CA ALA A 109 32.82 -17.02 -2.36
C ALA A 109 31.31 -16.79 -2.55
N HIS A 110 30.69 -15.88 -1.80
CA HIS A 110 29.28 -15.56 -1.93
C HIS A 110 29.07 -14.72 -3.20
N ARG A 111 28.24 -15.21 -4.12
CA ARG A 111 28.03 -14.64 -5.46
C ARG A 111 26.65 -14.00 -5.65
N GLY A 112 25.82 -13.94 -4.60
CA GLY A 112 24.47 -13.38 -4.68
C GLY A 112 23.59 -14.13 -5.69
N ASN A 113 23.17 -15.36 -5.37
CA ASN A 113 22.41 -16.19 -6.31
C ASN A 113 20.92 -15.76 -6.38
N GLY A 114 20.60 -14.76 -7.19
CA GLY A 114 19.22 -14.32 -7.50
C GLY A 114 18.62 -13.32 -6.51
N ARG A 115 17.38 -12.85 -6.80
CA ARG A 115 16.67 -11.78 -6.03
C ARG A 115 16.62 -12.00 -4.51
N ASN A 116 16.61 -13.26 -4.07
CA ASN A 116 16.52 -13.65 -2.66
C ASN A 116 17.73 -14.51 -2.21
N GLY A 117 18.82 -14.53 -2.99
CA GLY A 117 19.99 -15.40 -2.73
C GLY A 117 20.72 -15.12 -1.42
N HIS A 118 20.42 -13.98 -0.79
CA HIS A 118 20.96 -13.54 0.50
C HIS A 118 20.01 -13.82 1.67
N TRP A 119 18.81 -14.37 1.47
CA TRP A 119 17.88 -14.67 2.57
C TRP A 119 18.27 -15.95 3.32
N LEU A 120 18.26 -15.88 4.64
CA LEU A 120 18.43 -17.03 5.53
C LEU A 120 17.06 -17.54 5.96
N PRO A 121 16.91 -18.81 6.35
CA PRO A 121 15.64 -19.31 6.91
C PRO A 121 15.16 -18.44 8.06
N ALA A 122 13.93 -17.93 7.95
CA ALA A 122 13.32 -17.02 8.91
C ALA A 122 11.98 -17.58 9.40
N PRO A 123 11.80 -17.89 10.69
CA PRO A 123 10.56 -18.47 11.22
C PRO A 123 9.34 -17.53 11.15
N ASN A 124 9.58 -16.26 10.82
CA ASN A 124 8.61 -15.18 10.72
C ASN A 124 8.47 -14.59 9.32
N GLY A 125 9.20 -15.14 8.35
CA GLY A 125 9.29 -14.59 7.00
C GLY A 125 9.94 -13.20 6.93
N LEU A 126 10.46 -12.65 8.03
CA LEU A 126 11.06 -11.32 8.06
C LEU A 126 12.50 -11.38 7.54
N HIS A 127 12.78 -10.73 6.42
CA HIS A 127 14.10 -10.70 5.77
C HIS A 127 14.58 -9.27 5.51
N PHE A 128 15.89 -9.09 5.38
CA PHE A 128 16.48 -7.87 4.84
C PHE A 128 16.11 -7.71 3.35
N HIS A 129 15.64 -6.50 3.00
CA HIS A 129 15.36 -6.11 1.62
C HIS A 129 16.06 -4.80 1.29
N ALA A 130 17.03 -4.86 0.38
CA ALA A 130 17.78 -3.69 -0.04
C ALA A 130 16.87 -2.58 -0.62
N PRO A 131 17.26 -1.29 -0.53
CA PRO A 131 18.50 -0.79 0.07
C PRO A 131 18.44 -0.58 1.61
N GLY A 132 17.27 -0.71 2.23
CA GLY A 132 17.11 -0.47 3.67
C GLY A 132 15.76 -0.88 4.26
N GLY A 133 14.98 -1.67 3.54
CA GLY A 133 13.69 -2.16 4.00
C GLY A 133 13.78 -3.54 4.66
N LEU A 134 12.69 -3.93 5.31
CA LEU A 134 12.43 -5.32 5.69
C LEU A 134 11.32 -5.86 4.81
N TYR A 135 11.44 -7.12 4.42
CA TYR A 135 10.42 -7.84 3.66
C TYR A 135 9.81 -8.92 4.53
N LEU A 136 8.48 -9.04 4.53
CA LEU A 136 7.75 -10.12 5.17
C LEU A 136 7.29 -11.10 4.08
N SER A 137 7.88 -12.28 4.05
CA SER A 137 7.48 -13.38 3.18
C SER A 137 6.20 -14.01 3.71
N SER A 138 5.18 -14.14 2.86
CA SER A 138 3.91 -14.78 3.22
C SER A 138 4.02 -16.30 3.34
N ALA A 139 5.22 -16.90 3.38
CA ALA A 139 5.36 -18.33 3.63
C ALA A 139 4.88 -18.75 5.04
N THR A 140 4.77 -17.80 5.98
CA THR A 140 4.33 -18.02 7.37
C THR A 140 3.06 -17.25 7.73
N VAL A 141 2.52 -16.44 6.82
CA VAL A 141 1.21 -15.78 6.91
C VAL A 141 0.28 -16.57 5.99
N PRO A 142 -0.96 -16.90 6.36
CA PRO A 142 -1.91 -17.48 5.41
C PRO A 142 -1.87 -16.65 4.12
N PRO A 143 -1.89 -17.26 2.92
CA PRO A 143 -1.85 -16.50 1.68
C PRO A 143 -2.91 -15.40 1.74
N VAL A 144 -2.44 -14.16 1.78
CA VAL A 144 -3.26 -12.96 1.65
C VAL A 144 -3.65 -12.88 0.19
N GLY A 145 -4.74 -13.58 -0.12
CA GLY A 145 -5.63 -13.40 -1.26
C GLY A 145 -5.07 -13.61 -2.66
N SER A 146 -5.98 -13.94 -3.56
CA SER A 146 -5.78 -13.85 -5.00
C SER A 146 -5.44 -12.41 -5.41
N ALA A 147 -5.11 -12.18 -6.69
CA ALA A 147 -5.10 -10.83 -7.26
C ALA A 147 -6.42 -10.04 -6.97
N GLY A 148 -7.52 -10.75 -6.71
CA GLY A 148 -8.81 -10.17 -6.31
C GLY A 148 -8.79 -9.43 -4.98
N GLU A 149 -7.89 -9.75 -4.04
CA GLU A 149 -7.80 -9.01 -2.77
C GLU A 149 -7.18 -7.62 -2.96
N VAL A 150 -6.16 -7.51 -3.83
CA VAL A 150 -5.59 -6.21 -4.21
C VAL A 150 -6.64 -5.37 -4.93
N VAL A 151 -7.40 -5.98 -5.85
CA VAL A 151 -8.51 -5.29 -6.52
C VAL A 151 -9.58 -4.84 -5.53
N ALA A 152 -9.95 -5.71 -4.58
CA ALA A 152 -10.90 -5.36 -3.53
C ALA A 152 -10.40 -4.17 -2.69
N LEU A 153 -9.13 -4.16 -2.28
CA LEU A 153 -8.54 -3.03 -1.55
C LEU A 153 -8.64 -1.73 -2.36
N LEU A 154 -8.28 -1.77 -3.65
CA LEU A 154 -8.34 -0.60 -4.54
C LEU A 154 -9.76 -0.07 -4.69
N VAL A 155 -10.74 -0.96 -4.84
CA VAL A 155 -12.16 -0.58 -5.00
C VAL A 155 -12.75 -0.05 -3.70
N HIS A 156 -12.49 -0.67 -2.54
CA HIS A 156 -12.97 -0.15 -1.26
C HIS A 156 -12.38 1.23 -0.98
N HIS A 157 -11.08 1.40 -1.24
CA HIS A 157 -10.43 2.69 -1.11
C HIS A 157 -11.04 3.73 -2.08
N ASP A 158 -11.25 3.38 -3.35
CA ASP A 158 -11.90 4.27 -4.32
C ASP A 158 -13.24 4.81 -3.81
N LEU A 159 -14.11 3.91 -3.34
CA LEU A 159 -15.45 4.29 -2.91
C LEU A 159 -15.43 5.15 -1.64
N ASP A 160 -14.69 4.73 -0.60
CA ASP A 160 -14.58 5.52 0.63
C ASP A 160 -13.92 6.89 0.36
N ASP A 161 -12.99 6.96 -0.60
CA ASP A 161 -12.35 8.21 -0.94
C ASP A 161 -13.29 9.15 -1.73
N VAL A 162 -14.15 8.62 -2.59
CA VAL A 162 -15.22 9.40 -3.25
C VAL A 162 -16.20 9.97 -2.22
N ASP A 163 -16.63 9.18 -1.23
CA ASP A 163 -17.49 9.65 -0.13
C ASP A 163 -16.88 10.84 0.62
N ARG A 164 -15.58 10.78 0.91
CA ARG A 164 -14.84 11.86 1.58
C ARG A 164 -14.74 13.11 0.72
N LEU A 165 -14.57 12.97 -0.60
CA LEU A 165 -14.53 14.10 -1.53
C LEU A 165 -15.90 14.77 -1.66
N LEU A 166 -16.98 13.99 -1.74
CA LEU A 166 -18.35 14.49 -1.72
C LEU A 166 -18.63 15.25 -0.41
N THR A 167 -18.26 14.67 0.73
CA THR A 167 -18.37 15.32 2.05
C THR A 167 -17.58 16.63 2.10
N ALA A 168 -16.36 16.67 1.59
CA ALA A 168 -15.54 17.88 1.56
C ALA A 168 -16.15 18.98 0.69
N ALA A 169 -16.81 18.63 -0.42
CA ALA A 169 -17.47 19.58 -1.31
C ALA A 169 -18.66 20.29 -0.66
N THR A 170 -19.24 19.75 0.41
CA THR A 170 -20.37 20.39 1.15
C THR A 170 -19.98 21.71 1.80
N ALA A 171 -18.68 21.96 2.01
CA ALA A 171 -18.18 23.21 2.58
C ALA A 171 -18.11 24.36 1.56
N LEU A 172 -18.34 24.09 0.27
CA LEU A 172 -18.22 25.08 -0.80
C LEU A 172 -19.53 25.83 -1.03
N THR A 173 -19.41 27.06 -1.53
CA THR A 173 -20.56 27.76 -2.11
C THR A 173 -20.93 27.15 -3.46
N PRO A 174 -22.19 27.29 -3.92
CA PRO A 174 -22.61 26.80 -5.24
C PRO A 174 -21.75 27.34 -6.38
N ASP A 175 -21.35 28.61 -6.32
CA ASP A 175 -20.47 29.23 -7.31
C ASP A 175 -19.08 28.59 -7.31
N ALA A 176 -18.50 28.33 -6.14
CA ALA A 176 -17.19 27.69 -6.03
C ALA A 176 -17.22 26.22 -6.49
N TYR A 177 -18.33 25.51 -6.24
CA TYR A 177 -18.56 24.14 -6.69
C TYR A 177 -18.64 24.04 -8.22
N ARG A 178 -19.28 25.02 -8.87
CA ARG A 178 -19.48 25.05 -10.33
C ARG A 178 -18.42 25.84 -11.10
N ALA A 179 -17.53 26.56 -10.43
CA ALA A 179 -16.50 27.35 -11.08
C ALA A 179 -15.64 26.51 -12.03
N LEU A 180 -15.49 26.99 -13.26
CA LEU A 180 -14.59 26.42 -14.26
C LEU A 180 -13.14 26.64 -13.82
N ARG A 181 -12.38 25.55 -13.74
CA ARG A 181 -10.97 25.56 -13.35
C ARG A 181 -10.06 24.99 -14.42
N LEU A 182 -10.58 24.08 -15.24
CA LEU A 182 -9.83 23.47 -16.35
C LEU A 182 -10.64 23.57 -17.66
N PRO A 183 -10.77 24.77 -18.25
CA PRO A 183 -11.53 24.94 -19.48
C PRO A 183 -11.01 24.05 -20.62
N GLY A 184 -11.90 23.34 -21.29
CA GLY A 184 -11.62 22.39 -22.35
C GLY A 184 -11.02 21.05 -21.90
N HIS A 185 -10.82 20.83 -20.60
CA HIS A 185 -10.19 19.61 -20.12
C HIS A 185 -11.09 18.39 -20.26
N ARG A 186 -10.53 17.32 -20.82
CA ARG A 186 -11.11 15.99 -20.92
C ARG A 186 -10.06 14.98 -20.50
N THR A 187 -10.48 13.94 -19.78
CA THR A 187 -9.60 12.83 -19.38
C THR A 187 -9.48 11.79 -20.49
N MET A 188 -10.51 11.67 -21.32
CA MET A 188 -10.58 10.76 -22.47
C MET A 188 -11.08 11.53 -23.69
N GLU A 189 -10.63 11.16 -24.89
CA GLU A 189 -11.00 11.86 -26.14
C GLU A 189 -12.51 11.93 -26.34
N TRP A 190 -13.20 10.82 -26.04
CA TRP A 190 -14.65 10.65 -26.19
C TRP A 190 -15.44 10.98 -24.91
N GLY A 191 -14.77 11.33 -23.80
CA GLY A 191 -15.43 11.63 -22.53
C GLY A 191 -16.07 13.02 -22.50
N GLU A 192 -17.06 13.18 -21.63
CA GLU A 192 -17.61 14.49 -21.28
C GLU A 192 -16.53 15.40 -20.65
N PRO A 193 -16.63 16.73 -20.79
CA PRO A 193 -15.68 17.66 -20.19
C PRO A 193 -15.66 17.60 -18.66
N ALA A 194 -14.45 17.62 -18.08
CA ALA A 194 -14.21 17.61 -16.64
C ALA A 194 -13.63 18.96 -16.18
N GLU A 195 -14.37 20.04 -16.45
CA GLU A 195 -13.86 21.43 -16.35
C GLU A 195 -14.08 22.07 -14.97
N SER A 196 -15.04 21.56 -14.20
CA SER A 196 -15.42 22.03 -12.86
C SER A 196 -15.42 20.89 -11.84
N LEU A 197 -15.46 21.24 -10.54
CA LEU A 197 -15.55 20.22 -9.49
C LEU A 197 -16.85 19.43 -9.61
N SER A 198 -17.97 20.09 -9.96
CA SER A 198 -19.25 19.40 -10.19
C SER A 198 -19.16 18.35 -11.31
N ALA A 199 -18.50 18.67 -12.42
CA ALA A 199 -18.28 17.72 -13.52
C ALA A 199 -17.37 16.55 -13.10
N VAL A 200 -16.29 16.84 -12.38
CA VAL A 200 -15.36 15.81 -11.88
C VAL A 200 -16.04 14.87 -10.87
N LEU A 201 -16.81 15.39 -9.91
CA LEU A 201 -17.54 14.55 -8.95
C LEU A 201 -18.63 13.72 -9.63
N ARG A 202 -19.27 14.28 -10.67
CA ARG A 202 -20.24 13.54 -11.49
C ARG A 202 -19.60 12.32 -12.15
N HIS A 203 -18.42 12.46 -12.76
CA HIS A 203 -17.66 11.32 -13.30
C HIS A 203 -17.32 10.27 -12.23
N LEU A 204 -16.80 10.70 -11.07
CA LEU A 204 -16.42 9.81 -9.98
C LEU A 204 -17.56 8.90 -9.50
N VAL A 205 -18.79 9.42 -9.50
CA VAL A 205 -19.98 8.72 -9.03
C VAL A 205 -20.64 7.93 -10.16
N LEU A 206 -20.94 8.56 -11.29
CA LEU A 206 -21.87 8.01 -12.28
C LEU A 206 -21.21 7.10 -13.33
N ASP A 207 -19.90 7.21 -13.58
CA ASP A 207 -19.24 6.38 -14.60
C ASP A 207 -19.35 4.88 -14.26
N LYS A 208 -19.47 4.54 -12.97
CA LYS A 208 -19.68 3.15 -12.49
C LYS A 208 -21.07 2.61 -12.82
N LEU A 209 -22.08 3.48 -12.89
CA LEU A 209 -23.47 3.09 -13.05
C LEU A 209 -23.75 2.51 -14.43
N GLN A 210 -23.14 3.08 -15.48
CA GLN A 210 -23.24 2.54 -16.84
C GLN A 210 -22.65 1.13 -16.93
N TRP A 211 -21.50 0.89 -16.29
CA TRP A 211 -20.91 -0.45 -16.24
C TRP A 211 -21.76 -1.43 -15.43
N LEU A 212 -22.31 -1.02 -14.29
CA LEU A 212 -23.24 -1.85 -13.52
C LEU A 212 -24.45 -2.26 -14.36
N ALA A 213 -25.11 -1.31 -15.02
CA ALA A 213 -26.26 -1.61 -15.87
C ALA A 213 -25.89 -2.57 -17.02
N ALA A 214 -24.75 -2.36 -17.68
CA ALA A 214 -24.28 -3.24 -18.74
C ALA A 214 -23.97 -4.67 -18.24
N ILE A 215 -23.41 -4.81 -17.03
CA ILE A 215 -23.07 -6.09 -16.41
C ILE A 215 -24.33 -6.83 -15.93
N ASP A 216 -25.26 -6.11 -15.32
CA ASP A 216 -26.51 -6.65 -14.78
C ASP A 216 -27.56 -6.91 -15.88
N GLY A 217 -27.34 -6.39 -17.09
CA GLY A 217 -28.29 -6.47 -18.21
C GLY A 217 -29.51 -5.58 -18.02
N GLU A 218 -29.34 -4.47 -17.31
CA GLU A 218 -30.38 -3.47 -17.03
C GLU A 218 -30.50 -2.44 -18.17
N ASP A 219 -31.61 -1.71 -18.20
CA ASP A 219 -31.78 -0.58 -19.11
C ASP A 219 -30.73 0.51 -18.84
N ALA A 220 -30.45 1.34 -19.85
CA ALA A 220 -29.53 2.46 -19.71
C ALA A 220 -29.97 3.37 -18.54
N PRO A 221 -29.07 3.66 -17.59
CA PRO A 221 -29.43 4.40 -16.38
C PRO A 221 -29.77 5.86 -16.71
N ASN A 222 -30.75 6.44 -16.01
CA ASN A 222 -30.98 7.87 -16.06
C ASN A 222 -29.87 8.61 -15.32
N LEU A 223 -29.00 9.30 -16.06
CA LEU A 223 -27.86 10.04 -15.49
C LEU A 223 -28.22 11.48 -15.11
N GLU A 224 -29.48 11.82 -14.83
CA GLU A 224 -29.85 13.17 -14.39
C GLU A 224 -29.38 13.48 -12.96
N GLY A 225 -29.12 14.76 -12.69
CA GLY A 225 -28.64 15.28 -11.41
C GLY A 225 -27.14 15.59 -11.40
N ASP A 226 -26.79 16.85 -11.09
CA ASP A 226 -25.42 17.33 -10.89
C ASP A 226 -25.22 18.03 -9.53
N GLU A 227 -26.30 18.13 -8.74
CA GLU A 227 -26.24 18.65 -7.39
C GLU A 227 -25.52 17.67 -6.47
N LEU A 228 -24.81 18.22 -5.49
CA LEU A 228 -24.01 17.41 -4.57
C LEU A 228 -24.86 16.40 -3.78
N ALA A 229 -26.11 16.75 -3.46
CA ALA A 229 -27.05 15.87 -2.80
C ALA A 229 -27.44 14.66 -3.67
N ASP A 230 -27.68 14.89 -4.96
CA ASP A 230 -28.02 13.83 -5.92
C ASP A 230 -26.83 12.88 -6.08
N LEU A 231 -25.63 13.42 -6.26
CA LEU A 231 -24.41 12.63 -6.38
C LEU A 231 -24.11 11.81 -5.12
N THR A 232 -24.41 12.36 -3.94
CA THR A 232 -24.28 11.63 -2.67
C THR A 232 -25.28 10.47 -2.58
N ALA A 233 -26.54 10.70 -2.99
CA ALA A 233 -27.55 9.65 -3.04
C ALA A 233 -27.16 8.52 -4.01
N TRP A 234 -26.73 8.89 -5.22
CA TRP A 234 -26.23 7.94 -6.22
C TRP A 234 -25.02 7.16 -5.70
N HIS A 235 -24.04 7.81 -5.06
CA HIS A 235 -22.88 7.12 -4.50
C HIS A 235 -23.28 6.07 -3.46
N ASN A 236 -24.21 6.40 -2.57
CA ASN A 236 -24.72 5.48 -1.54
C ASN A 236 -25.44 4.26 -2.13
N GLU A 237 -26.04 4.39 -3.32
CA GLU A 237 -26.67 3.27 -4.03
C GLU A 237 -25.63 2.43 -4.80
N ILE A 238 -24.72 3.09 -5.52
CA ILE A 238 -23.75 2.46 -6.42
C ILE A 238 -22.65 1.73 -5.65
N ALA A 239 -22.11 2.33 -4.60
CA ALA A 239 -20.98 1.80 -3.84
C ALA A 239 -21.21 0.35 -3.33
N PRO A 240 -22.32 0.01 -2.64
CA PRO A 240 -22.56 -1.35 -2.19
C PRO A 240 -22.77 -2.34 -3.35
N ARG A 241 -23.43 -1.93 -4.44
CA ARG A 241 -23.62 -2.76 -5.64
C ARG A 241 -22.27 -3.10 -6.29
N TRP A 242 -21.42 -2.09 -6.47
CA TRP A 242 -20.09 -2.25 -7.04
C TRP A 242 -19.21 -3.19 -6.19
N LEU A 243 -19.25 -3.05 -4.86
CA LEU A 243 -18.54 -3.96 -3.96
C LEU A 243 -19.07 -5.39 -4.02
N ALA A 244 -20.40 -5.57 -4.08
CA ALA A 244 -21.01 -6.88 -4.20
C ALA A 244 -20.58 -7.57 -5.50
N LEU A 245 -20.60 -6.85 -6.62
CA LEU A 245 -20.14 -7.34 -7.91
C LEU A 245 -18.67 -7.77 -7.87
N MET A 246 -17.77 -6.99 -7.27
CA MET A 246 -16.35 -7.37 -7.17
C MET A 246 -16.16 -8.67 -6.38
N ARG A 247 -16.91 -8.83 -5.28
CA ARG A 247 -16.87 -10.05 -4.47
C ARG A 247 -17.43 -11.25 -5.23
N GLU A 248 -18.48 -11.06 -6.03
CA GLU A 248 -19.06 -12.10 -6.86
C GLU A 248 -18.09 -12.55 -7.95
N ILE A 249 -17.52 -11.61 -8.71
CA ILE A 249 -16.55 -11.90 -9.77
C ILE A 249 -15.36 -12.69 -9.22
N ASP A 250 -14.81 -12.27 -8.06
CA ASP A 250 -13.70 -12.99 -7.45
C ASP A 250 -14.12 -14.36 -6.91
N ARG A 251 -15.26 -14.46 -6.21
CA ARG A 251 -15.77 -15.74 -5.69
C ARG A 251 -15.99 -16.77 -6.80
N GLU A 252 -16.44 -16.33 -7.96
CA GLU A 252 -16.78 -17.19 -9.11
C GLU A 252 -15.64 -17.28 -10.14
N GLN A 253 -14.53 -16.57 -9.93
CA GLN A 253 -13.38 -16.51 -10.84
C GLN A 253 -13.76 -16.04 -12.27
N ARG A 254 -14.71 -15.11 -12.36
CA ARG A 254 -15.29 -14.59 -13.62
C ARG A 254 -14.51 -13.41 -14.23
N TRP A 255 -13.28 -13.16 -13.78
CA TRP A 255 -12.45 -12.03 -14.24
C TRP A 255 -12.20 -12.01 -15.76
N ASN A 256 -12.33 -13.16 -16.44
CA ASN A 256 -12.17 -13.31 -17.88
C ASN A 256 -13.50 -13.33 -18.66
N ASP A 257 -14.65 -13.23 -17.98
CA ASP A 257 -15.94 -13.08 -18.64
C ASP A 257 -15.93 -11.75 -19.42
N SER A 258 -16.64 -11.74 -20.55
CA SER A 258 -16.76 -10.56 -21.41
C SER A 258 -18.20 -10.12 -21.59
N ILE A 259 -18.40 -8.82 -21.63
CA ILE A 259 -19.62 -8.19 -22.12
C ILE A 259 -19.33 -7.68 -23.53
N VAL A 260 -20.29 -7.87 -24.43
CA VAL A 260 -20.20 -7.39 -25.80
C VAL A 260 -21.18 -6.24 -25.94
N ASP A 261 -20.67 -5.03 -26.16
CA ASP A 261 -21.49 -3.90 -26.56
C ASP A 261 -21.78 -4.02 -28.07
N ALA A 262 -22.94 -4.59 -28.36
CA ALA A 262 -23.41 -4.78 -29.73
C ALA A 262 -23.90 -3.47 -30.39
N LEU A 263 -24.00 -2.37 -29.64
CA LEU A 263 -24.45 -1.07 -30.13
C LEU A 263 -23.28 -0.18 -30.58
N CYS A 264 -22.04 -0.49 -30.18
CA CYS A 264 -20.84 0.11 -30.77
C CYS A 264 -20.71 -0.24 -32.26
N ASP A 265 -20.10 0.65 -33.05
CA ASP A 265 -19.73 0.39 -34.46
C ASP A 265 -18.21 0.60 -34.67
N PRO A 266 -17.41 -0.48 -34.79
CA PRO A 266 -17.81 -1.89 -34.74
C PRO A 266 -18.19 -2.35 -33.32
N PRO A 267 -18.94 -3.46 -33.15
CA PRO A 267 -19.22 -4.04 -31.84
C PRO A 267 -17.93 -4.31 -31.06
N GLU A 268 -17.90 -3.92 -29.79
CA GLU A 268 -16.71 -4.05 -28.92
C GLU A 268 -16.97 -5.05 -27.78
N SER A 269 -15.91 -5.75 -27.37
CA SER A 269 -15.96 -6.71 -26.26
C SER A 269 -15.05 -6.24 -25.14
N PHE A 270 -15.57 -6.23 -23.91
CA PHE A 270 -14.84 -5.80 -22.72
C PHE A 270 -14.82 -6.92 -21.70
N ARG A 271 -13.64 -7.31 -21.21
CA ARG A 271 -13.54 -8.26 -20.09
C ARG A 271 -13.89 -7.57 -18.77
N LEU A 272 -14.47 -8.30 -17.83
CA LEU A 272 -14.77 -7.75 -16.50
C LEU A 272 -13.51 -7.21 -15.79
N SER A 273 -12.37 -7.88 -15.94
CA SER A 273 -11.09 -7.38 -15.43
C SER A 273 -10.63 -6.07 -16.09
N GLU A 274 -10.87 -5.89 -17.39
CA GLU A 274 -10.53 -4.67 -18.14
C GLU A 274 -11.43 -3.51 -17.72
N ILE A 275 -12.74 -3.78 -17.53
CA ILE A 275 -13.71 -2.80 -17.03
C ILE A 275 -13.31 -2.30 -15.64
N VAL A 276 -12.99 -3.22 -14.72
CA VAL A 276 -12.60 -2.84 -13.35
C VAL A 276 -11.30 -2.06 -13.34
N ALA A 277 -10.30 -2.49 -14.12
CA ALA A 277 -9.06 -1.74 -14.28
C ALA A 277 -9.31 -0.33 -14.82
N HIS A 278 -10.13 -0.20 -15.88
CA HIS A 278 -10.53 1.08 -16.46
C HIS A 278 -11.16 2.01 -15.41
N VAL A 279 -12.20 1.54 -14.72
CA VAL A 279 -12.94 2.33 -13.71
C VAL A 279 -12.02 2.81 -12.60
N VAL A 280 -11.20 1.92 -12.03
CA VAL A 280 -10.31 2.28 -10.92
C VAL A 280 -9.21 3.26 -11.37
N THR A 281 -8.67 3.07 -12.58
CA THR A 281 -7.65 3.96 -13.15
C THR A 281 -8.18 5.37 -13.36
N PHE A 282 -9.31 5.54 -14.04
CA PHE A 282 -9.86 6.87 -14.32
C PHE A 282 -10.44 7.51 -13.07
N SER A 283 -11.05 6.73 -12.17
CA SER A 283 -11.46 7.25 -10.87
C SER A 283 -10.28 7.81 -10.08
N ALA A 284 -9.13 7.10 -10.05
CA ALA A 284 -7.94 7.61 -9.37
C ALA A 284 -7.47 8.97 -9.94
N HIS A 285 -7.55 9.15 -11.25
CA HIS A 285 -7.25 10.42 -11.90
C HIS A 285 -8.21 11.53 -11.46
N TYR A 286 -9.52 11.29 -11.55
CA TYR A 286 -10.54 12.26 -11.14
C TYR A 286 -10.47 12.60 -9.64
N ARG A 287 -10.15 11.63 -8.76
CA ARG A 287 -9.99 11.90 -7.32
C ARG A 287 -8.85 12.89 -7.07
N GLN A 288 -7.74 12.79 -7.81
CA GLN A 288 -6.66 13.77 -7.68
C GLN A 288 -7.03 15.15 -8.23
N ILE A 289 -7.74 15.22 -9.36
CA ILE A 289 -8.26 16.49 -9.88
C ILE A 289 -9.22 17.13 -8.87
N ALA A 290 -10.16 16.37 -8.31
CA ALA A 290 -11.11 16.85 -7.32
C ALA A 290 -10.42 17.46 -6.11
N ARG A 291 -9.37 16.81 -5.59
CA ARG A 291 -8.55 17.34 -4.48
C ARG A 291 -7.87 18.64 -4.83
N TRP A 292 -7.28 18.72 -6.02
CA TRP A 292 -6.66 19.95 -6.48
C TRP A 292 -7.69 21.08 -6.59
N MET A 293 -8.88 20.82 -7.15
CA MET A 293 -9.97 21.80 -7.24
C MET A 293 -10.53 22.20 -5.87
N LEU A 294 -10.64 21.26 -4.91
CA LEU A 294 -11.02 21.53 -3.53
C LEU A 294 -9.99 22.44 -2.84
N ALA A 295 -8.70 22.18 -3.03
CA ALA A 295 -7.62 23.02 -2.50
C ALA A 295 -7.66 24.43 -3.07
N ASP A 296 -7.84 24.55 -4.39
CA ASP A 296 -8.00 25.81 -5.10
C ASP A 296 -9.24 26.58 -4.62
N ALA A 297 -10.33 25.87 -4.29
CA ALA A 297 -11.53 26.44 -3.66
C ALA A 297 -11.35 26.82 -2.17
N GLY A 298 -10.17 26.62 -1.58
CA GLY A 298 -9.85 26.99 -0.21
C GLY A 298 -10.09 25.88 0.84
N VAL A 299 -10.38 24.65 0.44
CA VAL A 299 -10.49 23.52 1.38
C VAL A 299 -9.10 23.11 1.87
N ALA A 300 -8.88 23.18 3.17
CA ALA A 300 -7.60 22.84 3.78
C ALA A 300 -7.41 21.31 3.88
N ARG A 301 -6.14 20.88 3.94
CA ARG A 301 -5.73 19.49 4.27
C ARG A 301 -6.24 18.42 3.29
N VAL A 302 -6.46 18.74 2.02
CA VAL A 302 -6.93 17.79 0.98
C VAL A 302 -6.00 16.61 0.66
N LEU A 303 -4.80 16.57 1.26
CA LEU A 303 -3.79 15.50 1.12
C LEU A 303 -3.37 14.90 2.47
N THR A 304 -4.08 15.20 3.56
CA THR A 304 -3.72 14.73 4.92
C THR A 304 -4.98 14.48 5.75
N GLY A 305 -4.83 13.82 6.90
CA GLY A 305 -5.97 13.60 7.79
C GLY A 305 -7.05 12.79 7.07
N PRO A 306 -8.35 13.10 7.18
CA PRO A 306 -9.42 12.36 6.50
C PRO A 306 -9.25 12.32 4.98
N LEU A 307 -8.75 13.39 4.36
CA LEU A 307 -8.56 13.48 2.91
C LEU A 307 -7.16 13.01 2.46
N ASP A 308 -6.42 12.24 3.25
CA ASP A 308 -5.19 11.63 2.73
C ASP A 308 -5.51 10.56 1.66
N PRO A 309 -5.01 10.70 0.41
CA PRO A 309 -5.33 9.83 -0.72
C PRO A 309 -4.59 8.50 -0.73
N ASP A 310 -3.64 8.28 0.18
CA ASP A 310 -2.82 7.08 0.20
C ASP A 310 -3.65 5.88 0.73
N PRO A 311 -3.85 4.82 -0.09
CA PRO A 311 -4.56 3.61 0.35
C PRO A 311 -3.93 2.96 1.60
N ILE A 312 -2.61 3.09 1.79
CA ILE A 312 -1.91 2.58 2.99
C ILE A 312 -2.36 3.35 4.23
N ILE A 313 -2.40 4.69 4.13
CA ILE A 313 -2.81 5.55 5.25
C ILE A 313 -4.31 5.38 5.50
N TRP A 314 -5.13 5.23 4.46
CA TRP A 314 -6.54 4.86 4.58
C TRP A 314 -6.74 3.55 5.33
N HIS A 315 -6.10 2.46 4.88
CA HIS A 315 -6.26 1.14 5.48
C HIS A 315 -5.87 1.10 6.96
N ARG A 316 -4.79 1.79 7.34
CA ARG A 316 -4.38 1.94 8.75
C ARG A 316 -5.42 2.65 9.62
N ARG A 317 -6.16 3.62 9.06
CA ARG A 317 -7.20 4.39 9.77
C ARG A 317 -8.48 3.58 9.95
N SER A 318 -8.82 2.76 8.97
CA SER A 318 -10.04 1.93 8.99
C SER A 318 -9.96 0.72 9.94
N GLY A 319 -8.83 0.55 10.65
CA GLY A 319 -8.71 -0.38 11.78
C GLY A 319 -8.42 -1.85 11.42
N GLY A 320 -7.76 -2.12 10.28
CA GLY A 320 -7.59 -3.48 9.77
C GLY A 320 -6.99 -4.49 10.77
N PRO A 321 -7.54 -5.71 10.78
CA PRO A 321 -6.75 -6.86 10.36
C PRO A 321 -7.40 -7.55 9.14
N LEU A 322 -6.58 -8.29 8.41
CA LEU A 322 -7.04 -9.40 7.57
C LEU A 322 -7.55 -10.53 8.47
#